data_AF-A0A3L7QG26-F1
#
_entry.id   AF-A0A3L7QG26-F1
#
_cell.length_a   1.000
_cell.length_b   1.000
_cell.length_c   1.000
_cell.angle_alpha   90.00
_cell.angle_beta   90.00
_cell.angle_gamma   90.00
#
_symmetry.space_group_name_H-M   'P 1'
#
loop_
_entity.id
_entity.type
_entity.pdbx_description
1 polymer ?
#
loop_
_entity_poly.entity_id
_entity_poly.type
_entity_poly.pdbx_seq_one_letter_code
_entity_poly.pdbx_strand_id
1 'polypeptide(L)'
;PEPEIGAQESSHLPPKKIQIKDALILLKTPSIIFNILGMTANTFAIGGIAYWFPYYVSIFRQNGTEQEAGIIMGLLIVISGLLATLCGGFAADYFSRYHKGAYFLVSGIGMIIGFPLFLAVLYVPFPFAWVLIFISCFCTFLNTGPTNAILLNVSPPLLRPMAFAITIFMIHALGDAISPWIIGGIADSFPFERTITVDGQDIVEKVGNLNAGFVAVSVMYFLAGVFWLLGAKHLESDTLKARSLNL
;
A
#
# COMPACT_ATOMS: atom_id res chain seq x y z
N PRO A 1 -6.23 -9.45 53.05
CA PRO A 1 -5.04 -8.75 52.54
C PRO A 1 -5.22 -8.44 51.04
N GLU A 2 -5.65 -7.22 50.73
CA GLU A 2 -5.54 -6.67 49.38
C GLU A 2 -4.05 -6.51 49.01
N PRO A 3 -3.65 -6.76 47.77
CA PRO A 3 -2.28 -6.50 47.34
C PRO A 3 -2.01 -5.00 47.34
N GLU A 4 -0.84 -4.60 47.85
CA GLU A 4 -0.34 -3.23 47.82
C GLU A 4 -0.32 -2.70 46.38
N ILE A 5 -1.17 -1.71 46.10
CA ILE A 5 -1.08 -0.87 44.92
C ILE A 5 0.09 0.08 45.14
N GLY A 6 1.27 -0.26 44.61
CA GLY A 6 2.45 0.58 44.78
C GLY A 6 3.67 0.15 43.97
N ALA A 7 3.70 0.45 42.68
CA ALA A 7 4.96 0.60 41.92
C ALA A 7 4.84 1.54 40.70
N GLN A 8 3.95 2.54 40.74
CA GLN A 8 3.87 3.59 39.71
C GLN A 8 3.92 4.99 40.33
N GLU A 9 4.92 5.28 41.14
CA GLU A 9 5.31 6.66 41.42
C GLU A 9 6.82 6.80 41.41
N SER A 10 7.35 7.34 40.30
CA SER A 10 8.36 8.39 40.28
C SER A 10 8.87 8.67 38.86
N SER A 11 8.08 9.41 38.09
CA SER A 11 8.65 10.49 37.28
C SER A 11 7.62 11.62 37.18
N HIS A 12 7.67 12.57 38.11
CA HIS A 12 7.00 13.88 38.02
C HIS A 12 7.61 14.78 36.91
N LEU A 13 8.16 14.19 35.84
CA LEU A 13 8.54 14.96 34.68
C LEU A 13 7.23 15.38 33.98
N PRO A 14 7.04 16.67 33.68
CA PRO A 14 5.88 17.09 32.90
C PRO A 14 5.89 16.30 31.58
N PRO A 15 4.71 15.86 31.08
CA PRO A 15 4.65 15.11 29.84
C PRO A 15 5.40 15.90 28.77
N LYS A 16 6.45 15.29 28.21
CA LYS A 16 7.31 15.95 27.24
C LYS A 16 6.45 16.37 26.05
N LYS A 17 6.29 17.68 25.85
CA LYS A 17 5.51 18.21 24.72
C LYS A 17 6.26 17.91 23.43
N ILE A 18 5.59 17.21 22.51
CA ILE A 18 6.09 16.93 21.16
C ILE A 18 6.27 18.27 20.43
N GLN A 19 7.46 18.49 19.89
CA GLN A 19 7.79 19.67 19.10
C GLN A 19 7.97 19.28 17.64
N ILE A 20 7.76 20.23 16.71
CA ILE A 20 7.94 20.00 15.27
C ILE A 20 9.37 19.52 14.97
N LYS A 21 10.37 19.98 15.72
CA LYS A 21 11.76 19.51 15.60
C LYS A 21 11.93 18.02 15.86
N ASP A 22 11.04 17.39 16.63
CA ASP A 22 11.07 15.95 16.89
C ASP A 22 10.65 15.14 15.65
N ALA A 23 9.93 15.75 14.70
CA ALA A 23 9.67 15.16 13.39
C ALA A 23 10.97 14.94 12.58
N LEU A 24 11.99 15.77 12.80
CA LEU A 24 13.29 15.60 12.14
C LEU A 24 13.98 14.30 12.57
N ILE A 25 13.70 13.79 13.77
CA ILE A 25 14.22 12.48 14.20
C ILE A 25 13.61 11.40 13.30
N LEU A 26 12.29 11.43 13.12
CA LEU A 26 11.57 10.47 12.30
C LEU A 26 12.01 10.53 10.83
N LEU A 27 12.12 11.74 10.28
CA LEU A 27 12.54 11.95 8.88
C LEU A 27 14.01 11.63 8.61
N LYS A 28 14.83 11.48 9.65
CA LYS A 28 16.23 11.02 9.54
C LYS A 28 16.37 9.51 9.75
N THR A 29 15.32 8.80 10.13
CA THR A 29 15.34 7.35 10.33
C THR A 29 15.12 6.65 8.99
N PRO A 30 16.14 5.97 8.41
CA PRO A 30 16.03 5.34 7.10
C PRO A 30 14.85 4.38 6.99
N SER A 31 14.60 3.56 8.01
CA SER A 31 13.46 2.64 8.03
C SER A 31 12.12 3.37 7.88
N ILE A 32 11.95 4.54 8.51
CA ILE A 32 10.72 5.34 8.35
C ILE A 32 10.60 5.83 6.90
N ILE A 33 11.69 6.35 6.33
CA ILE A 33 11.69 6.85 4.95
C ILE A 33 11.36 5.75 3.94
N PHE A 34 12.03 4.60 4.00
CA PHE A 34 11.74 3.48 3.10
C PHE A 34 10.33 2.94 3.30
N ASN A 35 9.82 2.93 4.54
CA ASN A 35 8.46 2.49 4.80
C ASN A 35 7.43 3.46 4.22
N ILE A 36 7.63 4.78 4.38
CA ILE A 36 6.76 5.81 3.78
C ILE A 36 6.79 5.69 2.26
N LEU A 37 7.96 5.62 1.63
CA LEU A 37 8.08 5.50 0.17
C LEU A 37 7.37 4.25 -0.35
N GLY A 38 7.56 3.10 0.31
CA GLY A 38 6.90 1.85 -0.04
C GLY A 38 5.39 1.92 0.14
N MET A 39 4.92 2.44 1.28
CA MET A 39 3.48 2.59 1.56
C MET A 39 2.81 3.59 0.60
N THR A 40 3.47 4.69 0.25
CA THR A 40 2.97 5.67 -0.73
C THR A 40 2.86 5.06 -2.12
N ALA A 41 3.88 4.33 -2.59
CA ALA A 41 3.81 3.63 -3.86
C ALA A 41 2.72 2.54 -3.87
N ASN A 42 2.59 1.79 -2.78
CA ASN A 42 1.53 0.79 -2.61
C ASN A 42 0.12 1.41 -2.62
N THR A 43 -0.08 2.54 -1.93
CA THR A 43 -1.38 3.22 -1.87
C THR A 43 -1.73 3.95 -3.15
N PHE A 44 -0.75 4.47 -3.90
CA PHE A 44 -0.98 4.89 -5.29
C PHE A 44 -1.58 3.74 -6.11
N ALA A 45 -1.00 2.55 -6.00
CA ALA A 45 -1.47 1.38 -6.74
C ALA A 45 -2.88 0.98 -6.32
N ILE A 46 -3.16 0.91 -5.00
CA ILE A 46 -4.49 0.60 -4.47
C ILE A 46 -5.52 1.65 -4.92
N GLY A 47 -5.23 2.94 -4.76
CA GLY A 47 -6.13 4.03 -5.12
C GLY A 47 -6.46 4.03 -6.61
N GLY A 48 -5.44 3.82 -7.45
CA GLY A 48 -5.59 3.74 -8.90
C GLY A 48 -6.47 2.57 -9.34
N ILE A 49 -6.25 1.39 -8.74
CA ILE A 49 -7.09 0.20 -8.99
C ILE A 49 -8.52 0.45 -8.49
N ALA A 50 -8.68 0.94 -7.26
CA ALA A 50 -10.00 1.15 -6.67
C ALA A 50 -10.87 2.10 -7.50
N TYR A 51 -10.28 3.14 -8.08
CA TYR A 51 -10.99 4.12 -8.89
C TYR A 51 -11.25 3.61 -10.32
N TRP A 52 -10.21 3.15 -11.03
CA TRP A 52 -10.31 2.89 -12.47
C TRP A 52 -10.72 1.46 -12.82
N PHE A 53 -10.54 0.49 -11.92
CA PHE A 53 -10.70 -0.92 -12.29
C PHE A 53 -12.13 -1.31 -12.68
N PRO A 54 -13.21 -0.87 -11.98
CA PRO A 54 -14.58 -1.17 -12.42
C PRO A 54 -14.87 -0.66 -13.84
N TYR A 55 -14.52 0.59 -14.13
CA TYR A 55 -14.63 1.19 -15.46
C TYR A 55 -13.75 0.45 -16.49
N TYR A 56 -12.55 0.05 -16.11
CA TYR A 56 -11.66 -0.73 -16.97
C TYR A 56 -12.28 -2.06 -17.37
N VAL A 57 -12.90 -2.78 -16.43
CA VAL A 57 -13.53 -4.06 -16.73
C VAL A 57 -14.76 -3.87 -17.63
N SER A 58 -15.63 -2.92 -17.31
CA SER A 58 -16.90 -2.72 -18.04
C SER A 58 -16.72 -2.03 -19.39
N ILE A 59 -15.96 -0.93 -19.45
CA ILE A 59 -15.86 -0.07 -20.63
C ILE A 59 -14.68 -0.48 -21.51
N PHE A 60 -13.49 -0.65 -20.93
CA PHE A 60 -12.27 -0.92 -21.70
C PHE A 60 -12.15 -2.40 -22.09
N ARG A 61 -12.47 -3.32 -21.18
CA ARG A 61 -12.43 -4.77 -21.40
C ARG A 61 -13.77 -5.35 -21.84
N GLN A 62 -14.83 -4.53 -21.92
CA GLN A 62 -16.17 -4.89 -22.38
C GLN A 62 -16.73 -6.14 -21.67
N ASN A 63 -16.57 -6.21 -20.35
CA ASN A 63 -16.95 -7.37 -19.54
C ASN A 63 -17.90 -6.97 -18.42
N GLY A 64 -19.20 -7.24 -18.60
CA GLY A 64 -20.23 -6.91 -17.60
C GLY A 64 -20.44 -5.41 -17.40
N THR A 65 -21.25 -5.07 -16.41
CA THR A 65 -21.52 -3.68 -16.03
C THR A 65 -20.47 -3.17 -15.03
N GLU A 66 -20.32 -1.85 -14.94
CA GLU A 66 -19.41 -1.23 -13.98
C GLU A 66 -19.83 -1.55 -12.52
N GLN A 67 -21.14 -1.61 -12.26
CA GLN A 67 -21.66 -1.98 -10.94
C GLN A 67 -21.29 -3.41 -10.56
N GLU A 68 -21.45 -4.37 -11.47
CA GLU A 68 -21.06 -5.77 -11.23
C GLU A 68 -19.56 -5.90 -10.99
N ALA A 69 -18.74 -5.27 -11.84
CA ALA A 69 -17.29 -5.25 -11.68
C ALA A 69 -16.87 -4.62 -10.34
N GLY A 70 -17.52 -3.54 -9.93
CA GLY A 70 -17.32 -2.88 -8.64
C GLY A 70 -17.67 -3.78 -7.45
N ILE A 71 -18.80 -4.51 -7.50
CA ILE A 71 -19.19 -5.46 -6.46
C ILE A 71 -18.17 -6.60 -6.35
N ILE A 72 -17.78 -7.20 -7.48
CA ILE A 72 -16.79 -8.28 -7.51
C ILE A 72 -15.47 -7.78 -6.91
N MET A 73 -14.97 -6.62 -7.36
CA MET A 73 -13.74 -6.04 -6.81
C MET A 73 -13.82 -5.77 -5.31
N GLY A 74 -14.94 -5.22 -4.84
CA GLY A 74 -15.16 -4.97 -3.41
C GLY A 74 -15.06 -6.27 -2.60
N LEU A 75 -15.69 -7.35 -3.07
CA LEU A 75 -15.60 -8.67 -2.42
C LEU A 75 -14.16 -9.22 -2.43
N LEU A 76 -13.46 -9.13 -3.57
CA LEU A 76 -12.07 -9.56 -3.67
C LEU A 76 -11.17 -8.78 -2.72
N ILE A 77 -11.35 -7.46 -2.61
CA ILE A 77 -10.58 -6.59 -1.70
C ILE A 77 -10.84 -6.99 -0.24
N VAL A 78 -12.10 -7.16 0.18
CA VAL A 78 -12.42 -7.53 1.56
C VAL A 78 -11.81 -8.89 1.93
N ILE A 79 -12.04 -9.90 1.09
CA ILE A 79 -11.55 -11.27 1.37
C ILE A 79 -10.02 -11.31 1.35
N SER A 80 -9.40 -10.80 0.27
CA SER A 80 -7.94 -10.79 0.15
C SER A 80 -7.30 -9.94 1.25
N GLY A 81 -7.85 -8.77 1.57
CA GLY A 81 -7.35 -7.86 2.58
C GLY A 81 -7.35 -8.46 3.98
N LEU A 82 -8.44 -9.10 4.38
CA LEU A 82 -8.55 -9.77 5.69
C LEU A 82 -7.54 -10.92 5.79
N LEU A 83 -7.51 -11.82 4.80
CA LEU A 83 -6.63 -12.97 4.81
C LEU A 83 -5.15 -12.54 4.77
N ALA A 84 -4.81 -11.61 3.87
CA ALA A 84 -3.45 -11.15 3.69
C ALA A 84 -2.93 -10.36 4.90
N THR A 85 -3.76 -9.54 5.54
CA THR A 85 -3.32 -8.79 6.74
C THR A 85 -2.92 -9.75 7.86
N LEU A 86 -3.71 -10.80 8.10
CA LEU A 86 -3.39 -11.84 9.08
C LEU A 86 -2.15 -12.63 8.66
N CYS A 87 -2.13 -13.17 7.43
CA CYS A 87 -1.02 -13.94 6.90
C CYS A 87 0.30 -13.14 6.92
N GLY A 88 0.26 -11.88 6.52
CA GLY A 88 1.42 -10.99 6.47
C GLY A 88 1.98 -10.69 7.86
N GLY A 89 1.10 -10.40 8.83
CA GLY A 89 1.48 -10.22 10.23
C GLY A 89 2.14 -11.48 10.81
N PHE A 90 1.47 -12.63 10.72
CA PHE A 90 2.01 -13.89 11.22
C PHE A 90 3.31 -14.30 10.53
N ALA A 91 3.39 -14.15 9.21
CA ALA A 91 4.60 -14.46 8.45
C ALA A 91 5.76 -13.58 8.90
N ALA A 92 5.56 -12.27 9.00
CA ALA A 92 6.62 -11.36 9.41
C ALA A 92 7.08 -11.60 10.86
N ASP A 93 6.15 -11.84 11.78
CA ASP A 93 6.48 -12.17 13.17
C ASP A 93 7.23 -13.50 13.27
N TYR A 94 6.81 -14.52 12.51
CA TYR A 94 7.51 -15.80 12.46
C TYR A 94 8.93 -15.65 11.89
N PHE A 95 9.09 -14.99 10.74
CA PHE A 95 10.39 -14.79 10.12
C PHE A 95 11.29 -13.84 10.89
N SER A 96 10.74 -12.94 11.73
CA SER A 96 11.53 -12.03 12.57
C SER A 96 12.42 -12.77 13.58
N ARG A 97 12.08 -14.01 13.92
CA ARG A 97 12.90 -14.90 14.76
C ARG A 97 14.23 -15.28 14.11
N TYR A 98 14.31 -15.21 12.77
CA TYR A 98 15.45 -15.65 11.98
C TYR A 98 16.10 -14.51 11.19
N HIS A 99 15.32 -13.48 10.81
CA HIS A 99 15.80 -12.38 9.99
C HIS A 99 15.32 -11.03 10.52
N LYS A 100 16.28 -10.12 10.75
CA LYS A 100 16.02 -8.86 11.44
C LYS A 100 15.28 -7.82 10.60
N GLY A 101 15.32 -7.99 9.28
CA GLY A 101 14.55 -7.22 8.29
C GLY A 101 13.21 -7.86 7.90
N ALA A 102 12.73 -8.90 8.60
CA ALA A 102 11.60 -9.72 8.16
C ALA A 102 10.33 -8.95 7.78
N TYR A 103 9.97 -7.92 8.56
CA TYR A 103 8.79 -7.10 8.27
C TYR A 103 8.89 -6.40 6.90
N PHE A 104 10.06 -5.89 6.55
CA PHE A 104 10.31 -5.31 5.23
C PHE A 104 10.37 -6.37 4.14
N LEU A 105 10.98 -7.53 4.41
CA LEU A 105 11.10 -8.61 3.43
C LEU A 105 9.73 -9.18 3.04
N VAL A 106 8.86 -9.46 4.01
CA VAL A 106 7.50 -9.99 3.73
C VAL A 106 6.72 -8.99 2.86
N SER A 107 6.73 -7.71 3.23
CA SER A 107 6.10 -6.65 2.44
C SER A 107 6.69 -6.52 1.04
N GLY A 108 8.02 -6.48 0.95
CA GLY A 108 8.74 -6.29 -0.31
C GLY A 108 8.56 -7.45 -1.27
N ILE A 109 8.74 -8.68 -0.80
CA ILE A 109 8.54 -9.91 -1.61
C ILE A 109 7.08 -10.00 -2.06
N GLY A 110 6.12 -9.69 -1.19
CA GLY A 110 4.71 -9.63 -1.55
C GLY A 110 4.47 -8.75 -2.77
N MET A 111 5.00 -7.52 -2.76
CA MET A 111 4.87 -6.61 -3.90
C MET A 111 5.59 -7.07 -5.16
N ILE A 112 6.80 -7.63 -5.04
CA ILE A 112 7.54 -8.15 -6.19
C ILE A 112 6.81 -9.34 -6.84
N ILE A 113 6.12 -10.17 -6.07
CA ILE A 113 5.27 -11.25 -6.59
C ILE A 113 3.96 -10.69 -7.16
N GLY A 114 3.37 -9.69 -6.51
CA GLY A 114 2.14 -9.02 -6.98
C GLY A 114 2.33 -8.30 -8.31
N PHE A 115 3.51 -7.71 -8.56
CA PHE A 115 3.83 -6.96 -9.78
C PHE A 115 3.53 -7.74 -11.08
N PRO A 116 4.13 -8.92 -11.35
CA PRO A 116 3.86 -9.66 -12.58
C PRO A 116 2.42 -10.19 -12.64
N LEU A 117 1.78 -10.46 -11.50
CA LEU A 117 0.38 -10.89 -11.45
C LEU A 117 -0.55 -9.76 -11.88
N PHE A 118 -0.36 -8.54 -11.36
CA PHE A 118 -1.12 -7.38 -11.77
C PHE A 118 -0.89 -7.04 -13.24
N LEU A 119 0.36 -7.08 -13.70
CA LEU A 119 0.68 -6.82 -15.11
C LEU A 119 -0.02 -7.83 -16.03
N ALA A 120 -0.11 -9.11 -15.63
CA ALA A 120 -0.81 -10.14 -16.37
C ALA A 120 -2.33 -9.90 -16.45
N VAL A 121 -2.96 -9.27 -15.45
CA VAL A 121 -4.40 -8.91 -15.48
C VAL A 121 -4.74 -8.07 -16.72
N LEU A 122 -3.79 -7.25 -17.19
CA LEU A 122 -4.01 -6.35 -18.33
C LEU A 122 -4.18 -7.09 -19.67
N TYR A 123 -3.70 -8.33 -19.74
CA TYR A 123 -3.64 -9.10 -20.98
C TYR A 123 -4.44 -10.42 -20.92
N VAL A 124 -4.68 -10.95 -19.73
CA VAL A 124 -5.41 -12.20 -19.53
C VAL A 124 -6.93 -11.96 -19.64
N PRO A 125 -7.68 -12.81 -20.38
CA PRO A 125 -9.13 -12.64 -20.52
C PRO A 125 -9.89 -12.92 -19.21
N PHE A 126 -11.06 -12.32 -19.07
CA PHE A 126 -12.02 -12.69 -18.03
C PHE A 126 -12.67 -14.04 -18.39
N PRO A 127 -12.93 -14.93 -17.40
CA PRO A 127 -12.87 -14.69 -15.96
C PRO A 127 -11.50 -14.93 -15.28
N PHE A 128 -10.48 -15.42 -15.99
CA PHE A 128 -9.18 -15.77 -15.37
C PHE A 128 -8.46 -14.56 -14.76
N ALA A 129 -8.63 -13.37 -15.33
CA ALA A 129 -8.13 -12.12 -14.76
C ALA A 129 -8.63 -11.84 -13.33
N TRP A 130 -9.83 -12.32 -12.96
CA TRP A 130 -10.35 -12.21 -11.59
C TRP A 130 -9.51 -12.96 -10.56
N VAL A 131 -8.96 -14.12 -10.95
CA VAL A 131 -8.07 -14.90 -10.07
C VAL A 131 -6.74 -14.19 -9.91
N LEU A 132 -6.18 -13.64 -11.00
CA LEU A 132 -4.91 -12.93 -10.95
C LEU A 132 -5.00 -11.64 -10.11
N ILE A 133 -6.06 -10.85 -10.28
CA ILE A 133 -6.24 -9.64 -9.48
C ILE A 133 -6.49 -9.98 -8.00
N PHE A 134 -7.18 -11.08 -7.70
CA PHE A 134 -7.32 -11.55 -6.32
C PHE A 134 -5.98 -11.86 -5.65
N ILE A 135 -5.11 -12.63 -6.32
CA ILE A 135 -3.79 -12.97 -5.78
C ILE A 135 -2.92 -11.71 -5.70
N SER A 136 -2.99 -10.82 -6.69
CA SER A 136 -2.30 -9.54 -6.66
C SER A 136 -2.74 -8.69 -5.46
N CYS A 137 -4.05 -8.52 -5.25
CA CYS A 137 -4.59 -7.80 -4.09
C CYS A 137 -4.14 -8.45 -2.77
N PHE A 138 -4.16 -9.79 -2.69
CA PHE A 138 -3.64 -10.49 -1.52
C PHE A 138 -2.16 -10.12 -1.26
N CYS A 139 -1.32 -10.16 -2.29
CA CYS A 139 0.08 -9.73 -2.19
C CYS A 139 0.23 -8.26 -1.73
N THR A 140 -0.62 -7.37 -2.24
CA THR A 140 -0.68 -5.94 -1.86
C THR A 140 -1.14 -5.70 -0.42
N PHE A 141 -1.89 -6.61 0.18
CA PHE A 141 -2.35 -6.47 1.56
C PHE A 141 -1.47 -7.22 2.58
N LEU A 142 -0.51 -8.04 2.14
CA LEU A 142 0.45 -8.71 3.03
C LEU A 142 1.30 -7.72 3.85
N ASN A 143 1.50 -6.50 3.35
CA ASN A 143 2.32 -5.50 4.03
C ASN A 143 1.59 -4.74 5.15
N THR A 144 0.25 -4.85 5.28
CA THR A 144 -0.55 -4.05 6.22
C THR A 144 -0.09 -4.22 7.68
N GLY A 145 0.06 -5.46 8.15
CA GLY A 145 0.59 -5.73 9.49
C GLY A 145 2.07 -5.34 9.61
N PRO A 146 2.95 -5.83 8.72
CA PRO A 146 4.38 -5.58 8.82
C PRO A 146 4.82 -4.12 8.76
N THR A 147 4.22 -3.30 7.89
CA THR A 147 4.58 -1.87 7.74
C THR A 147 4.16 -1.04 8.96
N ASN A 148 3.03 -1.38 9.57
CA ASN A 148 2.62 -0.78 10.85
C ASN A 148 3.54 -1.21 12.00
N ALA A 149 3.96 -2.48 12.04
CA ALA A 149 4.94 -2.97 13.02
C ALA A 149 6.31 -2.28 12.86
N ILE A 150 6.76 -2.03 11.62
CA ILE A 150 7.97 -1.26 11.35
C ILE A 150 7.88 0.11 12.03
N LEU A 151 6.82 0.90 11.77
CA LEU A 151 6.65 2.23 12.37
C LEU A 151 6.69 2.19 13.90
N LEU A 152 6.05 1.19 14.52
CA LEU A 152 6.06 1.02 15.97
C LEU A 152 7.44 0.71 16.54
N ASN A 153 8.22 -0.10 15.82
CA ASN A 153 9.54 -0.57 16.24
C ASN A 153 10.62 0.51 16.10
N VAL A 154 10.54 1.34 15.06
CA VAL A 154 11.57 2.35 14.77
C VAL A 154 11.21 3.76 15.25
N SER A 155 10.04 3.92 15.89
CA SER A 155 9.61 5.19 16.49
C SER A 155 9.64 5.11 18.02
N PRO A 156 10.26 6.08 18.71
CA PRO A 156 10.14 6.22 20.16
C PRO A 156 8.66 6.30 20.58
N PRO A 157 8.27 5.73 21.74
CA PRO A 157 6.88 5.68 22.19
C PRO A 157 6.13 7.02 22.07
N LEU A 158 6.75 8.12 22.49
CA LEU A 158 6.15 9.46 22.43
C LEU A 158 5.95 9.98 20.99
N LEU A 159 6.75 9.53 20.03
CA LEU A 159 6.70 10.00 18.64
C LEU A 159 5.89 9.09 17.71
N ARG A 160 5.42 7.93 18.17
CA ARG A 160 4.61 7.00 17.37
C ARG A 160 3.39 7.66 16.72
N PRO A 161 2.54 8.44 17.42
CA PRO A 161 1.39 9.09 16.78
C PRO A 161 1.79 10.01 15.63
N MET A 162 2.90 10.74 15.79
CA MET A 162 3.43 11.61 14.73
C MET A 162 3.99 10.82 13.55
N ALA A 163 4.66 9.70 13.80
CA ALA A 163 5.15 8.81 12.73
C ALA A 163 3.99 8.26 11.88
N PHE A 164 2.90 7.83 12.53
CA PHE A 164 1.67 7.44 11.82
C PHE A 164 1.04 8.61 11.08
N ALA A 165 0.92 9.79 11.70
CA ALA A 165 0.32 10.96 11.06
C ALA A 165 1.09 11.40 9.80
N ILE A 166 2.42 11.46 9.86
CA ILE A 166 3.27 11.77 8.70
C ILE A 166 3.07 10.71 7.61
N THR A 167 3.06 9.44 7.98
CA THR A 167 2.86 8.35 7.01
C THR A 167 1.49 8.44 6.34
N ILE A 168 0.42 8.60 7.11
CA ILE A 168 -0.96 8.74 6.62
C ILE A 168 -1.09 9.96 5.69
N PHE A 169 -0.51 11.10 6.09
CA PHE A 169 -0.49 12.28 5.23
C PHE A 169 0.20 11.99 3.89
N MET A 170 1.36 11.32 3.91
CA MET A 170 2.13 11.03 2.70
C MET A 170 1.45 10.01 1.78
N ILE A 171 0.82 8.96 2.32
CA ILE A 171 0.08 7.98 1.49
C ILE A 171 -1.17 8.59 0.87
N HIS A 172 -1.81 9.57 1.52
CA HIS A 172 -2.95 10.25 0.93
C HIS A 172 -2.53 11.32 -0.08
N ALA A 173 -1.63 12.22 0.33
CA ALA A 173 -1.20 13.33 -0.52
C ALA A 173 -0.47 12.88 -1.79
N LEU A 174 0.30 11.79 -1.72
CA LEU A 174 1.15 11.32 -2.81
C LEU A 174 0.83 9.91 -3.30
N GLY A 175 -0.09 9.20 -2.63
CA GLY A 175 -0.51 7.87 -3.02
C GLY A 175 -1.89 7.90 -3.65
N ASP A 176 -2.91 7.57 -2.86
CA ASP A 176 -4.25 7.29 -3.37
C ASP A 176 -4.93 8.50 -4.03
N ALA A 177 -4.86 9.70 -3.45
CA ALA A 177 -5.60 10.87 -3.94
C ALA A 177 -5.13 11.36 -5.32
N ILE A 178 -3.82 11.27 -5.61
CA ILE A 178 -3.26 11.74 -6.89
C ILE A 178 -3.29 10.66 -7.97
N SER A 179 -3.42 9.39 -7.58
CA SER A 179 -3.31 8.26 -8.50
C SER A 179 -4.32 8.27 -9.65
N PRO A 180 -5.62 8.61 -9.46
CA PRO A 180 -6.58 8.57 -10.56
C PRO A 180 -6.25 9.59 -11.65
N TRP A 181 -5.78 10.78 -11.25
CA TRP A 181 -5.45 11.85 -12.18
C TRP A 181 -4.24 11.51 -13.03
N ILE A 182 -3.19 10.94 -12.43
CA ILE A 182 -1.99 10.51 -13.16
C ILE A 182 -2.33 9.35 -14.10
N ILE A 183 -3.08 8.35 -13.65
CA ILE A 183 -3.47 7.19 -14.47
C ILE A 183 -4.34 7.62 -15.65
N GLY A 184 -5.32 8.49 -15.41
CA GLY A 184 -6.18 9.05 -16.46
C GLY A 184 -5.37 9.85 -17.48
N GLY A 185 -4.50 10.75 -17.02
CA GLY A 185 -3.64 11.55 -17.91
C GLY A 185 -2.69 10.70 -18.76
N ILE A 186 -2.16 9.59 -18.21
CA ILE A 186 -1.39 8.62 -19.00
C ILE A 186 -2.30 7.93 -20.02
N ALA A 187 -3.48 7.45 -19.63
CA ALA A 187 -4.42 6.80 -20.54
C ALA A 187 -4.81 7.71 -21.71
N ASP A 188 -5.10 8.99 -21.43
CA ASP A 188 -5.49 10.00 -22.41
C ASP A 188 -4.34 10.39 -23.36
N SER A 189 -3.09 10.15 -22.97
CA SER A 189 -1.92 10.35 -23.83
C SER A 189 -1.76 9.26 -24.89
N PHE A 190 -2.47 8.12 -24.74
CA PHE A 190 -2.45 7.00 -25.68
C PHE A 190 -3.88 6.63 -26.13
N PRO A 191 -4.67 7.55 -26.70
CA PRO A 191 -6.07 7.29 -26.98
C PRO A 191 -6.25 6.30 -28.13
N PHE A 192 -7.39 5.60 -28.14
CA PHE A 192 -7.82 4.76 -29.26
C PHE A 192 -9.27 5.10 -29.63
N GLU A 193 -9.66 4.79 -30.86
CA GLU A 193 -11.03 4.97 -31.34
C GLU A 193 -11.85 3.70 -31.12
N ARG A 194 -13.07 3.86 -30.62
CA ARG A 194 -14.07 2.80 -30.57
C ARG A 194 -15.38 3.29 -31.17
N THR A 195 -16.13 2.36 -31.74
CA THR A 195 -17.48 2.63 -32.24
C THR A 195 -18.50 2.13 -31.23
N ILE A 196 -19.45 3.00 -30.88
CA ILE A 196 -20.63 2.66 -30.08
C ILE A 196 -21.88 2.99 -30.89
N THR A 197 -22.92 2.17 -30.77
CA THR A 197 -24.19 2.43 -31.43
C THR A 197 -25.15 3.07 -30.44
N VAL A 198 -25.58 4.31 -30.72
CA VAL A 198 -26.55 5.07 -29.91
C VAL A 198 -27.73 5.42 -30.81
N ASP A 199 -28.94 5.02 -30.41
CA ASP A 199 -30.17 5.23 -31.19
C ASP A 199 -30.10 4.75 -32.66
N GLY A 200 -29.37 3.65 -32.89
CA GLY A 200 -29.17 3.07 -34.22
C GLY A 200 -28.15 3.83 -35.09
N GLN A 201 -27.45 4.82 -34.53
CA GLN A 201 -26.35 5.52 -35.20
C GLN A 201 -25.01 5.10 -34.59
N ASP A 202 -24.06 4.77 -35.45
CA ASP A 202 -22.68 4.46 -35.05
C ASP A 202 -21.90 5.75 -34.80
N ILE A 203 -21.48 5.94 -33.56
CA ILE A 203 -20.68 7.07 -33.09
C ILE A 203 -19.27 6.56 -32.83
N VAL A 204 -18.29 7.20 -33.46
CA VAL A 204 -16.86 6.97 -33.17
C VAL A 204 -16.46 7.90 -32.03
N GLU A 205 -16.04 7.32 -30.91
CA GLU A 205 -15.51 8.06 -29.77
C GLU A 205 -14.04 7.73 -29.53
N LYS A 206 -13.27 8.72 -29.06
CA LYS A 206 -11.90 8.54 -28.60
C LYS A 206 -11.89 8.29 -27.09
N VAL A 207 -11.25 7.19 -26.69
CA VAL A 207 -11.17 6.78 -25.29
C VAL A 207 -9.71 6.58 -24.89
N GLY A 208 -9.36 6.98 -23.67
CA GLY A 208 -8.02 6.78 -23.12
C GLY A 208 -7.67 5.29 -22.96
N ASN A 209 -6.42 4.93 -23.23
CA ASN A 209 -5.95 3.55 -23.09
C ASN A 209 -5.57 3.23 -21.65
N LEU A 210 -6.51 2.65 -20.91
CA LEU A 210 -6.30 2.29 -19.51
C LEU A 210 -5.27 1.17 -19.30
N ASN A 211 -4.94 0.35 -20.31
CA ASN A 211 -3.78 -0.54 -20.19
C ASN A 211 -2.49 0.29 -20.02
N ALA A 212 -2.33 1.40 -20.75
CA ALA A 212 -1.19 2.30 -20.58
C ALA A 212 -1.19 2.95 -19.18
N GLY A 213 -2.37 3.38 -18.71
CA GLY A 213 -2.52 3.89 -17.34
C GLY A 213 -2.15 2.88 -16.26
N PHE A 214 -2.59 1.62 -16.37
CA PHE A 214 -2.28 0.57 -15.40
C PHE A 214 -0.85 0.03 -15.46
N VAL A 215 -0.09 0.31 -16.52
CA VAL A 215 1.36 0.10 -16.48
C VAL A 215 2.00 0.96 -15.40
N ALA A 216 1.51 2.19 -15.17
CA ALA A 216 1.99 3.04 -14.07
C ALA A 216 1.71 2.40 -12.69
N VAL A 217 0.54 1.77 -12.52
CA VAL A 217 0.23 0.99 -11.31
C VAL A 217 1.21 -0.17 -11.13
N SER A 218 1.52 -0.90 -12.21
CA SER A 218 2.49 -2.00 -12.18
C SER A 218 3.90 -1.52 -11.78
N VAL A 219 4.33 -0.36 -12.29
CA VAL A 219 5.60 0.27 -11.88
C VAL A 219 5.59 0.60 -10.39
N MET A 220 4.47 1.11 -9.86
CA MET A 220 4.36 1.43 -8.43
C MET A 220 4.36 0.18 -7.55
N TYR A 221 3.85 -0.96 -8.03
CA TYR A 221 4.03 -2.25 -7.34
C TYR A 221 5.52 -2.59 -7.20
N PHE A 222 6.25 -2.53 -8.31
CA PHE A 222 7.69 -2.83 -8.33
C PHE A 222 8.47 -1.89 -7.42
N LEU A 223 8.21 -0.58 -7.49
CA LEU A 223 8.86 0.43 -6.65
C LEU A 223 8.58 0.21 -5.15
N ALA A 224 7.33 -0.09 -4.78
CA ALA A 224 6.99 -0.41 -3.40
C ALA A 224 7.80 -1.62 -2.88
N GLY A 225 7.89 -2.67 -3.70
CA GLY A 225 8.72 -3.84 -3.42
C GLY A 225 10.19 -3.48 -3.21
N VAL A 226 10.77 -2.71 -4.13
CA VAL A 226 12.17 -2.25 -4.06
C VAL A 226 12.41 -1.41 -2.80
N PHE A 227 11.56 -0.42 -2.49
CA PHE A 227 11.74 0.43 -1.32
C PHE A 227 11.72 -0.38 -0.02
N TRP A 228 10.79 -1.32 0.12
CA TRP A 228 10.75 -2.17 1.30
C TRP A 228 11.96 -3.11 1.38
N LEU A 229 12.37 -3.75 0.29
CA LEU A 229 13.57 -4.59 0.28
C LEU A 229 14.84 -3.81 0.64
N LEU A 230 14.98 -2.57 0.16
CA LEU A 230 16.08 -1.67 0.54
C LEU A 230 16.02 -1.22 2.01
N GLY A 231 14.80 -1.08 2.57
CA GLY A 231 14.56 -0.77 3.98
C GLY A 231 15.03 -1.87 4.93
N ALA A 232 14.97 -3.14 4.50
CA ALA A 232 15.23 -4.31 5.34
C ALA A 232 16.56 -4.25 6.11
N LYS A 233 17.63 -3.74 5.48
CA LYS A 233 18.97 -3.66 6.11
C LYS A 233 19.08 -2.63 7.25
N HIS A 234 18.15 -1.68 7.35
CA HIS A 234 18.19 -0.61 8.36
C HIS A 234 17.38 -0.94 9.61
N LEU A 235 16.43 -1.87 9.50
CA LEU A 235 15.39 -2.09 10.50
C LEU A 235 15.94 -2.38 11.90
N GLU A 236 16.95 -3.25 12.01
CA GLU A 236 17.55 -3.55 13.31
C GLU A 236 18.20 -2.30 13.94
N SER A 237 19.07 -1.63 13.19
CA SER A 237 19.82 -0.49 13.73
C SER A 237 18.88 0.62 14.17
N ASP A 238 17.83 0.87 13.39
CA ASP A 238 16.85 1.91 13.71
C ASP A 238 15.94 1.52 14.88
N THR A 239 15.60 0.24 15.02
CA THR A 239 14.87 -0.28 16.20
C THR A 239 15.70 -0.10 17.47
N LEU A 240 17.00 -0.42 17.44
CA LEU A 240 17.89 -0.24 18.58
C LEU A 240 18.05 1.25 18.95
N LYS A 241 18.21 2.12 17.94
CA LYS A 241 18.28 3.58 18.15
C LYS A 241 16.99 4.11 18.78
N ALA A 242 15.83 3.69 18.29
CA ALA A 242 14.53 4.12 18.82
C ALA A 242 14.36 3.73 20.30
N ARG A 243 14.83 2.54 20.71
CA ARG A 243 14.82 2.09 22.11
C ARG A 243 15.79 2.85 23.00
N SER A 244 16.91 3.33 22.45
CA SER A 244 17.92 4.10 23.21
C SER A 244 17.50 5.56 23.46
N LEU A 245 16.53 6.07 22.69
CA LEU A 245 15.93 7.37 22.92
C LEU A 245 14.95 7.25 24.08
N ASN A 246 15.34 7.75 25.26
CA ASN A 246 14.45 7.91 26.44
C ASN A 246 13.42 9.03 26.18
N LEU A 247 12.53 8.81 25.20
CA LEU A 247 11.49 9.76 24.75
C LEU A 247 10.10 9.09 24.75
#